data_AF-A0A970BIP9-F1
#
_entry.id   AF-A0A970BIP9-F1
#
_cell.length_a   1.000
_cell.length_b   1.000
_cell.length_c   1.000
_cell.angle_alpha   90.00
_cell.angle_beta   90.00
_cell.angle_gamma   90.00
#
_symmetry.space_group_name_H-M   'P 1'
#
loop_
_entity.id
_entity.type
_entity.pdbx_description
1 polymer ?
#
loop_
_entity_poly.entity_id
_entity_poly.type
_entity_poly.pdbx_seq_one_letter_code
_entity_poly.pdbx_strand_id
1 'polypeptide(L)'
;IACILGTGSNSCQWNGTEIMKQVSPLGFILGDEGSGAHMGKLLVGDVLKNQLPAELKDKFMNQFNLTPAIIIENVYRKPFPSRFLASITPFLLQNIENDAIKIIVKKSFTDFFQRNVMQYDYKNHKVNFVGSIAHYYAATLKEVALENEITIEKIEQSPMEGLIEYYKLKSL
;
A
#
# COMPACT_ATOMS: atom_id res chain seq x y z
N ILE A 1 10.53 -10.67 8.64
CA ILE A 1 10.55 -9.75 7.46
C ILE A 1 9.84 -8.46 7.88
N ALA A 2 10.41 -7.30 7.56
CA ALA A 2 9.82 -6.00 7.88
C ALA A 2 9.38 -5.30 6.59
N CYS A 3 8.17 -4.77 6.58
CA CYS A 3 7.54 -4.13 5.44
C CYS A 3 6.99 -2.76 5.82
N ILE A 4 7.07 -1.81 4.89
CA ILE A 4 6.48 -0.48 5.03
C ILE A 4 5.44 -0.34 3.92
N LEU A 5 4.21 0.03 4.26
CA LEU A 5 3.17 0.41 3.30
C LEU A 5 2.54 1.75 3.69
N GLY A 6 2.95 2.80 3.00
CA GLY A 6 2.43 4.17 3.13
C GLY A 6 2.22 4.78 1.76
N THR A 7 2.68 6.01 1.54
CA THR A 7 2.69 6.63 0.20
C THR A 7 3.46 5.79 -0.81
N GLY A 8 4.62 5.25 -0.40
CA GLY A 8 5.38 4.23 -1.12
C GLY A 8 5.37 2.90 -0.36
N SER A 9 6.10 1.91 -0.87
CA SER A 9 6.27 0.61 -0.24
C SER A 9 7.75 0.29 -0.04
N ASN A 10 8.07 -0.59 0.91
CA ASN A 10 9.41 -1.17 1.03
C ASN A 10 9.35 -2.50 1.78
N SER A 11 10.37 -3.33 1.62
CA SER A 11 10.51 -4.59 2.34
C SER A 11 11.97 -4.95 2.56
N CYS A 12 12.26 -5.59 3.70
CA CYS A 12 13.57 -6.16 3.96
C CYS A 12 13.50 -7.39 4.88
N GLN A 13 14.53 -8.23 4.79
CA GLN A 13 14.80 -9.30 5.75
C GLN A 13 15.84 -8.80 6.76
N TRP A 14 15.47 -8.82 8.03
CA TRP A 14 16.27 -8.35 9.16
C TRP A 14 16.52 -9.51 10.11
N ASN A 15 17.76 -9.67 10.60
CA ASN A 15 18.18 -10.78 11.46
C ASN A 15 18.18 -10.47 12.97
N GLY A 16 17.79 -9.25 13.36
CA GLY A 16 17.93 -8.78 14.74
C GLY A 16 18.96 -7.67 14.93
N THR A 17 19.90 -7.51 14.00
CA THR A 17 20.97 -6.51 14.07
C THR A 17 21.09 -5.69 12.79
N GLU A 18 20.98 -6.32 11.63
CA GLU A 18 21.17 -5.68 10.33
C GLU A 18 20.20 -6.16 9.25
N ILE A 19 20.13 -5.41 8.15
CA ILE A 19 19.34 -5.79 6.98
C ILE A 19 20.16 -6.79 6.15
N MET A 20 19.70 -8.05 6.14
CA MET A 20 20.33 -9.14 5.39
C MET A 20 20.03 -9.07 3.90
N LYS A 21 18.81 -8.68 3.55
CA LYS A 21 18.34 -8.59 2.16
C LYS A 21 17.31 -7.49 2.02
N GLN A 22 17.37 -6.73 0.94
CA GLN A 22 16.39 -5.71 0.60
C GLN A 22 16.05 -5.82 -0.89
N VAL A 23 14.76 -5.79 -1.20
CA VAL A 23 14.26 -5.67 -2.57
C VAL A 23 14.02 -4.18 -2.79
N SER A 24 14.66 -3.60 -3.81
CA SER A 24 14.46 -2.18 -4.11
C SER A 24 13.01 -1.95 -4.55
N PRO A 25 12.28 -0.96 -3.98
CA PRO A 25 10.87 -0.75 -4.29
C PRO A 25 10.64 -0.06 -5.64
N LEU A 26 11.69 0.47 -6.28
CA LEU A 26 11.67 1.11 -7.61
C LEU A 26 10.76 2.35 -7.77
N GLY A 27 10.04 2.76 -6.72
CA GLY A 27 9.19 3.94 -6.68
C GLY A 27 7.88 3.79 -7.46
N PHE A 28 6.94 4.71 -7.23
CA PHE A 28 5.54 4.62 -7.67
C PHE A 28 5.29 4.38 -9.17
N ILE A 29 6.27 4.68 -10.03
CA ILE A 29 6.18 4.44 -11.47
C ILE A 29 6.47 2.97 -11.78
N LEU A 30 7.62 2.45 -11.32
CA LEU A 30 8.18 1.16 -11.72
C LEU A 30 7.86 0.01 -10.77
N GLY A 31 7.51 0.31 -9.52
CA GLY A 31 7.15 -0.67 -8.51
C GLY A 31 6.22 -0.03 -7.48
N ASP A 32 6.67 0.01 -6.23
CA ASP A 32 5.93 0.51 -5.08
C ASP A 32 4.59 -0.23 -4.88
N GLU A 33 4.52 -1.50 -5.27
CA GLU A 33 3.30 -2.28 -5.18
C GLU A 33 2.77 -2.31 -3.73
N GLY A 34 1.44 -2.38 -3.55
CA GLY A 34 0.83 -2.29 -2.22
C GLY A 34 0.83 -0.90 -1.58
N SER A 35 1.54 0.09 -2.14
CA SER A 35 1.53 1.46 -1.63
C SER A 35 0.26 2.23 -1.99
N GLY A 36 0.04 3.34 -1.31
CA GLY A 36 -1.05 4.25 -1.61
C GLY A 36 -0.91 4.91 -2.97
N ALA A 37 0.31 5.24 -3.40
CA ALA A 37 0.54 5.77 -4.74
C ALA A 37 0.22 4.73 -5.83
N HIS A 38 0.56 3.45 -5.59
CA HIS A 38 0.22 2.37 -6.52
C HIS A 38 -1.29 2.14 -6.60
N MET A 39 -1.98 2.08 -5.45
CA MET A 39 -3.44 1.95 -5.40
C MET A 39 -4.15 3.12 -6.09
N GLY A 40 -3.70 4.36 -5.84
CA GLY A 40 -4.23 5.55 -6.50
C GLY A 40 -4.00 5.54 -8.01
N LYS A 41 -2.83 5.07 -8.46
CA LYS A 41 -2.51 4.91 -9.88
C LYS A 41 -3.47 3.94 -10.56
N LEU A 42 -3.74 2.79 -9.94
CA LEU A 42 -4.69 1.80 -10.44
C LEU A 42 -6.11 2.39 -10.51
N LEU A 43 -6.58 2.99 -9.41
CA LEU A 43 -7.90 3.60 -9.34
C LEU A 43 -8.11 4.66 -10.44
N VAL A 44 -7.19 5.62 -10.56
CA VAL A 44 -7.29 6.68 -11.57
C VAL A 44 -7.26 6.11 -12.98
N GLY A 45 -6.43 5.09 -13.23
CA GLY A 45 -6.38 4.40 -14.51
C GLY A 45 -7.76 3.85 -14.90
N ASP A 46 -8.41 3.16 -13.97
CA ASP A 46 -9.71 2.52 -14.19
C ASP A 46 -10.85 3.54 -14.32
N VAL A 47 -10.85 4.58 -13.47
CA VAL A 47 -11.78 5.73 -13.55
C VAL A 47 -11.72 6.40 -14.91
N LEU A 48 -10.53 6.74 -15.40
CA LEU A 48 -10.35 7.46 -16.66
C LEU A 48 -10.63 6.59 -17.89
N LYS A 49 -10.49 5.27 -17.75
CA LYS A 49 -10.76 4.29 -18.82
C LYS A 49 -12.16 3.67 -18.75
N ASN A 50 -13.05 4.20 -17.91
CA ASN A 50 -14.42 3.70 -17.73
C ASN A 50 -14.49 2.19 -17.37
N GLN A 51 -13.54 1.72 -16.57
CA GLN A 51 -13.50 0.33 -16.08
C GLN A 51 -14.28 0.15 -14.76
N LEU A 52 -14.81 1.24 -14.21
CA LEU A 52 -15.69 1.24 -13.04
C LEU A 52 -17.13 1.62 -13.42
N PRO A 53 -18.13 1.21 -12.62
CA PRO A 53 -19.51 1.68 -12.79
C PRO A 53 -19.59 3.21 -12.87
N ALA A 54 -20.45 3.73 -13.75
CA ALA A 54 -20.56 5.17 -13.99
C ALA A 54 -20.83 5.97 -12.70
N GLU A 55 -21.72 5.47 -11.85
CA GLU A 55 -22.03 6.09 -10.55
C GLU A 55 -20.81 6.21 -9.64
N LEU A 56 -19.93 5.21 -9.66
CA LEU A 56 -18.73 5.18 -8.83
C LEU A 56 -17.68 6.16 -9.35
N LYS A 57 -17.56 6.25 -10.68
CA LYS A 57 -16.74 7.27 -11.35
C LYS A 57 -17.24 8.67 -11.00
N ASP A 58 -18.53 8.94 -11.12
CA ASP A 58 -19.10 10.27 -10.83
C ASP A 58 -18.93 10.63 -9.35
N LYS A 59 -19.17 9.66 -8.45
CA LYS A 59 -18.89 9.82 -7.02
C LYS A 59 -17.43 10.18 -6.75
N PHE A 60 -16.48 9.49 -7.38
CA PHE A 60 -15.04 9.76 -7.25
C PHE A 60 -14.70 11.18 -7.70
N MET A 61 -15.15 11.56 -8.90
CA MET A 61 -14.83 12.87 -9.48
C MET A 61 -15.41 14.01 -8.63
N ASN A 62 -16.64 13.85 -8.13
CA ASN A 62 -17.30 14.83 -7.27
C ASN A 62 -16.63 14.93 -5.89
N GLN A 63 -16.29 13.80 -5.27
CA GLN A 63 -15.69 13.78 -3.92
C GLN A 63 -14.38 14.57 -3.84
N PHE A 64 -13.57 14.54 -4.89
CA PHE A 64 -12.28 15.23 -4.94
C PHE A 64 -12.28 16.49 -5.81
N ASN A 65 -13.43 16.90 -6.34
CA ASN A 65 -13.56 18.00 -7.31
C ASN A 65 -12.57 17.89 -8.48
N LEU A 66 -12.47 16.69 -9.06
CA LEU A 66 -11.52 16.38 -10.12
C LEU A 66 -12.16 16.41 -11.50
N THR A 67 -11.35 16.75 -12.50
CA THR A 67 -11.63 16.51 -13.92
C THR A 67 -10.48 15.68 -14.51
N PRO A 68 -10.67 15.00 -15.65
CA PRO A 68 -9.57 14.27 -16.29
C PRO A 68 -8.33 15.14 -16.52
N ALA A 69 -8.53 16.41 -16.90
CA ALA A 69 -7.45 17.37 -17.09
C ALA A 69 -6.68 17.66 -15.79
N ILE A 70 -7.38 17.88 -14.67
CA ILE A 70 -6.76 18.12 -13.35
C ILE A 70 -5.96 16.89 -12.91
N ILE A 71 -6.47 15.68 -13.14
CA ILE A 71 -5.76 14.45 -12.78
C ILE A 71 -4.46 14.32 -13.58
N ILE A 72 -4.51 14.49 -14.90
CA ILE A 72 -3.33 14.43 -15.76
C ILE A 72 -2.31 15.52 -15.37
N GLU A 73 -2.76 16.73 -15.05
CA GLU A 73 -1.87 17.79 -14.58
C GLU A 73 -1.17 17.41 -13.26
N ASN A 74 -1.91 16.89 -12.28
CA ASN A 74 -1.34 16.48 -11.00
C ASN A 74 -0.35 15.32 -11.12
N VAL A 75 -0.58 14.38 -12.05
CA VAL A 75 0.28 13.20 -12.24
C VAL A 75 1.54 13.52 -13.05
N TYR A 76 1.43 14.33 -14.10
CA TYR A 76 2.53 14.51 -15.06
C TYR A 76 3.23 15.86 -15.00
N ARG A 77 2.64 16.88 -14.37
CA ARG A 77 3.15 18.27 -14.45
C ARG A 77 3.40 18.92 -13.10
N LYS A 78 2.76 18.46 -12.03
CA LYS A 78 2.93 19.02 -10.67
C LYS A 78 3.96 18.24 -9.85
N PRO A 79 4.57 18.88 -8.85
CA PRO A 79 5.46 18.19 -7.92
C PRO A 79 4.70 17.17 -7.07
N PHE A 80 5.41 16.14 -6.62
CA PHE A 80 4.92 15.08 -5.72
C PHE A 80 3.70 14.27 -6.24
N PRO A 81 3.72 13.75 -7.48
CA PRO A 81 2.61 12.98 -8.04
C PRO A 81 2.24 11.74 -7.20
N SER A 82 3.22 11.10 -6.57
CA SER A 82 2.98 9.96 -5.66
C SER A 82 2.13 10.35 -4.43
N ARG A 83 2.31 11.57 -3.90
CA ARG A 83 1.49 12.06 -2.77
C ARG A 83 0.06 12.35 -3.22
N PHE A 84 -0.12 12.93 -4.40
CA PHE A 84 -1.44 13.11 -4.99
C PHE A 84 -2.14 11.76 -5.16
N LEU A 85 -1.49 10.78 -5.79
CA LEU A 85 -2.07 9.44 -5.97
C LEU A 85 -2.36 8.74 -4.64
N ALA A 86 -1.51 8.89 -3.62
CA ALA A 86 -1.81 8.34 -2.30
C ALA A 86 -2.99 9.05 -1.60
N SER A 87 -3.17 10.36 -1.84
CA SER A 87 -4.22 11.17 -1.19
C SER A 87 -5.64 10.79 -1.59
N ILE A 88 -5.83 10.11 -2.73
CA ILE A 88 -7.14 9.65 -3.19
C ILE A 88 -7.52 8.26 -2.64
N THR A 89 -6.59 7.56 -1.98
CA THR A 89 -6.85 6.24 -1.41
C THR A 89 -8.00 6.18 -0.41
N PRO A 90 -8.36 7.23 0.38
CA PRO A 90 -9.54 7.17 1.25
C PRO A 90 -10.84 6.79 0.51
N PHE A 91 -10.94 7.07 -0.79
CA PHE A 91 -12.08 6.63 -1.61
C PHE A 91 -12.17 5.11 -1.73
N LEU A 92 -11.04 4.42 -1.87
CA LEU A 92 -11.01 2.96 -1.94
C LEU A 92 -11.54 2.38 -0.62
N LEU A 93 -11.08 2.89 0.52
CA LEU A 93 -11.53 2.41 1.83
C LEU A 93 -13.03 2.64 2.06
N GLN A 94 -13.54 3.81 1.70
CA GLN A 94 -14.96 4.17 1.84
C GLN A 94 -15.90 3.34 0.95
N ASN A 95 -15.37 2.72 -0.11
CA ASN A 95 -16.13 1.94 -1.08
C ASN A 95 -15.64 0.49 -1.17
N ILE A 96 -14.94 -0.01 -0.14
CA ILE A 96 -14.25 -1.31 -0.17
C ILE A 96 -15.20 -2.50 -0.33
N GLU A 97 -16.47 -2.34 0.04
CA GLU A 97 -17.52 -3.35 -0.15
C GLU A 97 -17.95 -3.51 -1.61
N ASN A 98 -17.59 -2.57 -2.51
CA ASN A 98 -17.81 -2.73 -3.93
C ASN A 98 -16.75 -3.66 -4.54
N ASP A 99 -17.18 -4.69 -5.25
CA ASP A 99 -16.28 -5.70 -5.84
C ASP A 99 -15.17 -5.11 -6.71
N ALA A 100 -15.47 -4.11 -7.54
CA ALA A 100 -14.47 -3.50 -8.41
C ALA A 100 -13.38 -2.78 -7.60
N ILE A 101 -13.74 -2.14 -6.49
CA ILE A 101 -12.80 -1.49 -5.58
C ILE A 101 -11.99 -2.52 -4.79
N LYS A 102 -12.65 -3.57 -4.28
CA LYS A 102 -11.99 -4.66 -3.58
C LYS A 102 -10.94 -5.33 -4.46
N ILE A 103 -11.24 -5.55 -5.75
CA ILE A 103 -10.30 -6.09 -6.74
C ILE A 103 -9.05 -5.21 -6.86
N ILE A 104 -9.19 -3.88 -6.96
CA ILE A 104 -8.04 -2.95 -7.07
C ILE A 104 -7.11 -3.09 -5.86
N VAL A 105 -7.67 -3.05 -4.64
CA VAL A 105 -6.88 -3.13 -3.41
C VAL A 105 -6.21 -4.49 -3.27
N LYS A 106 -6.97 -5.58 -3.48
CA LYS A 106 -6.43 -6.95 -3.43
C LYS A 106 -5.32 -7.16 -4.43
N LYS A 107 -5.50 -6.70 -5.67
CA LYS A 107 -4.48 -6.77 -6.72
C LYS A 107 -3.19 -6.06 -6.27
N SER A 108 -3.31 -4.84 -5.73
CA SER A 108 -2.15 -4.08 -5.27
C SER A 108 -1.34 -4.82 -4.20
N PHE A 109 -2.01 -5.44 -3.22
CA PHE A 109 -1.33 -6.25 -2.20
C PHE A 109 -0.80 -7.58 -2.73
N THR A 110 -1.52 -8.22 -3.64
CA THR A 110 -1.06 -9.46 -4.28
C THR A 110 0.23 -9.21 -5.03
N ASP A 111 0.27 -8.13 -5.81
CA ASP A 111 1.47 -7.69 -6.52
C ASP A 111 2.62 -7.42 -5.53
N PHE A 112 2.36 -6.76 -4.40
CA PHE A 112 3.39 -6.52 -3.38
C PHE A 112 3.96 -7.81 -2.81
N PHE A 113 3.11 -8.77 -2.43
CA PHE A 113 3.57 -10.02 -1.88
C PHE A 113 4.38 -10.82 -2.90
N GLN A 114 3.84 -11.00 -4.10
CA GLN A 114 4.47 -11.82 -5.14
C GLN A 114 5.76 -11.21 -5.67
N ARG A 115 5.82 -9.89 -5.81
CA ARG A 115 6.95 -9.19 -6.43
C ARG A 115 7.99 -8.72 -5.42
N ASN A 116 7.65 -8.59 -4.13
CA ASN A 116 8.60 -8.13 -3.11
C ASN A 116 8.80 -9.18 -2.00
N VAL A 117 7.76 -9.52 -1.24
CA VAL A 117 7.91 -10.34 -0.02
C VAL A 117 8.31 -11.78 -0.32
N MET A 118 7.79 -12.38 -1.40
CA MET A 118 8.10 -13.77 -1.77
C MET A 118 9.55 -13.99 -2.22
N GLN A 119 10.34 -12.92 -2.36
CA GLN A 119 11.78 -13.02 -2.62
C GLN A 119 12.60 -13.30 -1.35
N TYR A 120 11.98 -13.31 -0.17
CA TYR A 120 12.63 -13.66 1.10
C TYR A 120 12.24 -15.07 1.55
N ASP A 121 12.85 -15.54 2.63
CA ASP A 121 12.44 -16.77 3.31
C ASP A 121 11.15 -16.54 4.15
N TYR A 122 10.05 -16.23 3.48
CA TYR A 122 8.77 -15.88 4.10
C TYR A 122 8.01 -17.09 4.67
N LYS A 123 8.40 -18.31 4.28
CA LYS A 123 7.82 -19.55 4.83
C LYS A 123 8.30 -19.83 6.25
N ASN A 124 9.56 -19.49 6.54
CA ASN A 124 10.14 -19.70 7.88
C ASN A 124 10.15 -18.44 8.76
N HIS A 125 9.77 -17.28 8.21
CA HIS A 125 9.78 -16.02 8.94
C HIS A 125 8.45 -15.29 8.85
N LYS A 126 7.99 -14.76 9.98
CA LYS A 126 6.80 -13.91 10.02
C LYS A 126 7.06 -12.55 9.34
N VAL A 127 6.00 -11.97 8.81
CA VAL A 127 6.01 -10.66 8.16
C VAL A 127 5.36 -9.62 9.06
N ASN A 128 6.05 -8.50 9.23
CA ASN A 128 5.59 -7.38 10.03
C ASN A 128 5.42 -6.15 9.14
N PHE A 129 4.37 -5.37 9.39
CA PHE A 129 4.04 -4.20 8.59
C PHE A 129 3.98 -2.94 9.46
N VAL A 130 4.44 -1.83 8.90
CA VAL A 130 4.19 -0.49 9.42
C VAL A 130 3.68 0.44 8.32
N GLY A 131 2.85 1.41 8.69
CA GLY A 131 2.43 2.51 7.82
C GLY A 131 0.93 2.62 7.66
N SER A 132 0.49 3.79 7.16
CA SER A 132 -0.92 4.14 7.05
C SER A 132 -1.72 3.17 6.19
N ILE A 133 -1.18 2.75 5.03
CA ILE A 133 -1.88 1.82 4.13
C ILE A 133 -1.98 0.44 4.76
N ALA A 134 -0.89 -0.06 5.37
CA ALA A 134 -0.94 -1.33 6.08
C ALA A 134 -1.99 -1.34 7.20
N HIS A 135 -2.06 -0.25 7.97
CA HIS A 135 -3.00 -0.13 9.09
C HIS A 135 -4.46 -0.01 8.64
N TYR A 136 -4.78 0.95 7.77
CA TYR A 136 -6.18 1.22 7.38
C TYR A 136 -6.78 0.09 6.52
N TYR A 137 -5.96 -0.63 5.76
CA TYR A 137 -6.39 -1.76 4.94
C TYR A 137 -6.02 -3.11 5.55
N ALA A 138 -5.80 -3.17 6.86
CA ALA A 138 -5.32 -4.37 7.55
C ALA A 138 -6.17 -5.62 7.28
N ALA A 139 -7.50 -5.47 7.16
CA ALA A 139 -8.41 -6.58 6.86
C ALA A 139 -8.08 -7.21 5.49
N THR A 140 -8.05 -6.41 4.42
CA THR A 140 -7.73 -6.88 3.07
C THR A 140 -6.27 -7.33 2.95
N LEU A 141 -5.34 -6.66 3.64
CA LEU A 141 -3.93 -7.06 3.65
C LEU A 141 -3.76 -8.46 4.26
N LYS A 142 -4.43 -8.75 5.38
CA LYS A 142 -4.43 -10.08 6.02
C LYS A 142 -5.11 -11.14 5.16
N GLU A 143 -6.22 -10.79 4.51
CA GLU A 143 -6.93 -11.67 3.56
C GLU A 143 -5.98 -12.12 2.44
N VAL A 144 -5.32 -11.17 1.76
CA VAL A 144 -4.39 -11.47 0.68
C VAL A 144 -3.13 -12.19 1.17
N ALA A 145 -2.65 -11.86 2.37
CA ALA A 145 -1.52 -12.59 2.96
C ALA A 145 -1.85 -14.07 3.19
N LEU A 146 -3.05 -14.36 3.69
CA LEU A 146 -3.53 -15.73 3.88
C LEU A 146 -3.62 -16.49 2.55
N GLU A 147 -4.18 -15.85 1.51
CA GLU A 147 -4.25 -16.40 0.15
C GLU A 147 -2.87 -16.74 -0.43
N ASN A 148 -1.81 -16.07 0.03
CA ASN A 148 -0.43 -16.26 -0.39
C ASN A 148 0.41 -17.07 0.61
N GLU A 149 -0.22 -17.69 1.62
CA GLU A 149 0.44 -18.45 2.68
C GLU A 149 1.54 -17.66 3.42
N ILE A 150 1.26 -16.38 3.69
CA ILE A 150 2.12 -15.45 4.41
C ILE A 150 1.54 -15.22 5.80
N THR A 151 2.34 -15.47 6.84
CA THR A 151 1.95 -15.20 8.22
C THR A 151 2.32 -13.78 8.61
N ILE A 152 1.32 -12.91 8.76
CA ILE A 152 1.50 -11.56 9.33
C ILE A 152 1.47 -11.64 10.86
N GLU A 153 2.49 -11.12 11.52
CA GLU A 153 2.56 -11.05 12.99
C GLU A 153 2.03 -9.73 13.53
N LYS A 154 2.60 -8.61 13.07
CA LYS A 154 2.25 -7.27 13.55
C LYS A 154 1.93 -6.33 12.40
N ILE A 155 0.94 -5.46 12.61
CA ILE A 155 0.64 -4.32 11.76
C ILE A 155 0.53 -3.08 12.65
N GLU A 156 1.40 -2.11 12.43
CA GLU A 156 1.42 -0.84 13.18
C GLU A 156 1.17 0.35 12.26
N GLN A 157 0.52 1.40 12.77
CA GLN A 157 0.33 2.61 11.98
C GLN A 157 1.62 3.42 11.86
N SER A 158 2.39 3.49 12.95
CA SER A 158 3.61 4.29 13.08
C SER A 158 4.64 3.51 13.88
N PRO A 159 5.95 3.61 13.57
CA PRO A 159 6.99 2.92 14.32
C PRO A 159 7.20 3.50 15.73
N MET A 160 6.63 4.67 16.03
CA MET A 160 6.93 5.41 17.26
C MET A 160 6.64 4.61 18.54
N GLU A 161 5.52 3.89 18.60
CA GLU A 161 5.15 3.11 19.78
C GLU A 161 6.17 1.99 20.06
N GLY A 162 6.53 1.21 19.03
CA GLY A 162 7.56 0.18 19.15
C GLY A 162 8.95 0.73 19.48
N LEU A 163 9.30 1.92 18.99
CA LEU A 163 10.57 2.57 19.34
C LEU A 163 10.60 2.99 20.81
N ILE A 164 9.52 3.57 21.32
CA ILE A 164 9.42 3.96 22.74
C ILE A 164 9.61 2.73 23.64
N GLU A 165 8.97 1.61 23.31
CA GLU A 165 9.10 0.36 24.06
C GLU A 165 10.54 -0.19 24.02
N TYR A 166 11.16 -0.23 22.83
CA TYR A 166 12.53 -0.69 22.66
C TYR A 166 13.53 0.11 23.51
N TYR A 167 13.44 1.44 23.51
CA TYR A 167 14.34 2.28 24.29
C TYR A 167 14.09 2.17 25.80
N LYS A 168 12.84 2.01 26.25
CA LYS A 168 12.52 1.75 27.66
C LYS A 168 13.18 0.46 28.17
N LEU A 169 13.12 -0.62 27.37
CA LEU A 169 13.72 -1.91 27.71
C LEU A 169 15.25 -1.87 27.70
N LYS A 170 15.85 -1.01 26.87
CA LYS A 170 17.31 -0.86 26.75
C LYS A 170 17.91 0.05 27.83
N SER A 171 17.08 0.87 28.48
CA SER A 171 17.46 1.72 29.62
C SER A 171 17.35 1.04 30.99
N LEU A 172 16.95 -0.24 31.01
CA LEU A 172 16.97 -1.13 32.17
C LEU A 172 18.16 -2.09 32.08
#